data_AF-A0A960MQ47-F1
#
_entry.id   AF-A0A960MQ47-F1
#
_cell.length_a   1.000
_cell.length_b   1.000
_cell.length_c   1.000
_cell.angle_alpha   90.00
_cell.angle_beta   90.00
_cell.angle_gamma   90.00
#
_symmetry.space_group_name_H-M   'P 1'
#
loop_
_entity.id
_entity.type
_entity.pdbx_description
1 polymer ?
#
loop_
_entity_poly.entity_id
_entity_poly.type
_entity_poly.pdbx_seq_one_letter_code
_entity_poly.pdbx_strand_id
1 'polypeptide(L)'
;MTVPPRVFRLLFAAGCFGCGLWLLANVLGMNPTPADLDAADEGIRLAPSPALEVAFSFGGGVFLLIVGLFCAGPELAAIAAAPLHALVDAIYLPGGRASKPELNLKLPAFYVKEGRTEEALAEYRKILRYHPDTLEAWIGAIDLLTESFGEFDEARRLFDKGRRRFREQPEKLVELESHWHRVANRFEIR
;
A
#
# COMPACT_ATOMS: atom_id res chain seq x y z
N MET A 1 -20.23 10.35 -2.30
CA MET A 1 -18.85 10.78 -2.56
C MET A 1 -18.04 10.55 -1.30
N THR A 2 -17.20 9.51 -1.25
CA THR A 2 -16.38 9.18 -0.07
C THR A 2 -15.14 10.06 -0.08
N VAL A 3 -15.10 11.07 0.79
CA VAL A 3 -13.92 11.93 0.94
C VAL A 3 -12.76 11.08 1.47
N PRO A 4 -11.58 11.10 0.83
CA PRO A 4 -10.44 10.32 1.30
C PRO A 4 -10.06 10.76 2.72
N PRO A 5 -9.68 9.83 3.61
CA PRO A 5 -9.52 10.10 5.05
C PRO A 5 -8.48 11.19 5.36
N ARG A 6 -7.53 11.43 4.45
CA ARG A 6 -6.53 12.52 4.52
C ARG A 6 -7.16 13.90 4.37
N VAL A 7 -8.04 14.06 3.38
CA VAL A 7 -8.75 15.33 3.13
C VAL A 7 -9.70 15.65 4.29
N PHE A 8 -10.34 14.64 4.88
CA PHE A 8 -11.17 14.83 6.06
C PHE A 8 -10.37 15.32 7.28
N ARG A 9 -9.18 14.76 7.53
CA ARG A 9 -8.29 15.20 8.63
C ARG A 9 -7.77 16.62 8.45
N LEU A 10 -7.42 17.00 7.23
CA LEU A 10 -6.97 18.36 6.91
C LEU A 10 -8.09 19.39 7.09
N LEU A 11 -9.32 19.07 6.63
CA LEU A 11 -10.49 19.93 6.82
C LEU A 11 -10.86 20.08 8.29
N PHE A 12 -10.78 18.98 9.05
CA PHE A 12 -11.04 19.00 10.50
C PHE A 12 -9.98 19.83 11.25
N ALA A 13 -8.70 19.66 10.93
CA ALA A 13 -7.63 20.47 11.50
C ALA A 13 -7.80 21.97 11.17
N ALA A 14 -8.14 22.31 9.93
CA ALA A 14 -8.42 23.70 9.53
C ALA A 14 -9.61 24.30 10.32
N GLY A 15 -10.65 23.50 10.58
CA GLY A 15 -11.77 23.90 11.44
C GLY A 15 -11.35 24.16 12.89
N CYS A 16 -10.51 23.30 13.47
CA CYS A 16 -9.99 23.50 14.83
C CYS A 16 -9.10 24.76 14.95
N PHE A 17 -8.25 25.02 13.95
CA PHE A 17 -7.45 26.25 13.89
C PHE A 17 -8.32 27.50 13.75
N GLY A 18 -9.36 27.47 12.91
CA GLY A 18 -10.26 28.60 12.71
C GLY A 18 -11.05 28.96 13.99
N CYS A 19 -11.59 27.95 14.68
CA CYS A 19 -12.33 28.15 15.93
C CYS A 19 -11.41 28.67 17.06
N GLY A 20 -10.19 28.14 17.15
CA GLY A 20 -9.18 28.59 18.11
C GLY A 20 -8.74 30.04 17.87
N LEU A 21 -8.55 30.44 16.60
CA LEU A 21 -8.15 31.80 16.23
C LEU A 21 -9.28 32.82 16.48
N TRP A 22 -10.54 32.44 16.21
CA TRP A 22 -11.71 33.27 16.50
C TRP A 22 -11.89 33.51 18.01
N LEU A 23 -11.74 32.46 18.83
CA LEU A 23 -11.78 32.59 20.30
C LEU A 23 -10.65 33.49 20.83
N LEU A 24 -9.43 33.35 20.30
CA LEU A 24 -8.29 34.21 20.64
C LEU A 24 -8.52 35.68 20.26
N ALA A 25 -9.09 35.94 19.07
CA ALA A 25 -9.40 37.30 18.62
C ALA A 25 -10.49 37.95 19.48
N ASN A 26 -11.47 37.19 19.96
CA ASN A 26 -12.53 37.66 20.85
C ASN A 26 -11.99 37.96 22.26
N VAL A 27 -11.11 37.11 22.80
CA VAL A 27 -10.44 37.32 24.11
C VAL A 27 -9.49 38.51 24.11
N LEU A 28 -8.79 38.77 23.00
CA LEU A 28 -7.87 39.90 22.84
C LEU A 28 -8.58 41.23 22.54
N GLY A 29 -9.92 41.24 22.48
CA GLY A 29 -10.70 42.45 22.22
C GLY A 29 -10.46 43.06 20.83
N MET A 30 -9.96 42.27 19.87
CA MET A 30 -9.65 42.72 18.51
C MET A 30 -10.84 42.61 17.54
N ASN A 31 -12.01 42.20 18.03
CA ASN A 31 -13.22 42.08 17.22
C ASN A 31 -13.96 43.44 17.19
N PRO A 32 -14.31 44.00 16.02
CA PRO A 32 -15.07 45.25 15.96
C PRO A 32 -16.37 45.12 16.76
N THR A 33 -16.61 46.07 17.66
CA THR A 33 -17.79 46.11 18.52
C THR A 33 -19.06 46.23 17.68
N PRO A 34 -20.11 45.43 17.94
CA PRO A 34 -21.41 45.50 17.26
C PRO A 34 -22.26 46.69 17.74
N ALA A 35 -21.63 47.86 17.92
CA ALA A 35 -22.28 49.06 18.43
C ALA A 35 -23.03 49.87 17.35
N ASP A 36 -22.94 49.49 16.07
CA ASP A 36 -23.57 50.24 14.97
C ASP A 36 -24.73 49.53 14.26
N LEU A 37 -25.08 48.28 14.59
CA LEU A 37 -26.09 47.56 13.78
C LEU A 37 -27.45 47.29 14.43
N ASP A 38 -27.60 46.88 15.69
CA ASP A 38 -28.94 46.41 16.11
C ASP A 38 -29.29 46.72 17.58
N ALA A 39 -29.52 48.02 17.87
CA ALA A 39 -30.29 48.46 19.04
C ALA A 39 -31.81 48.29 18.81
N ALA A 40 -32.20 47.15 18.25
CA ALA A 40 -33.58 46.68 18.21
C ALA A 40 -33.61 45.29 18.87
N ASP A 41 -34.47 45.19 19.88
CA ASP A 41 -34.95 44.00 20.54
C ASP A 41 -34.25 43.58 21.85
N GLU A 42 -34.95 43.95 22.92
CA GLU A 42 -34.68 43.67 24.31
C GLU A 42 -34.91 42.19 24.63
N GLY A 43 -34.07 41.60 25.49
CA GLY A 43 -34.46 40.38 26.17
C GLY A 43 -33.32 39.60 26.81
N ILE A 44 -33.45 39.34 28.11
CA ILE A 44 -32.68 38.38 28.91
C ILE A 44 -31.37 38.92 29.50
N ARG A 45 -31.53 39.62 30.63
CA ARG A 45 -30.48 39.78 31.66
C ARG A 45 -30.35 38.47 32.45
N LEU A 46 -29.22 37.79 32.30
CA LEU A 46 -28.61 36.92 33.32
C LEU A 46 -27.11 36.92 33.07
N ALA A 47 -26.39 37.79 33.77
CA ALA A 47 -24.95 37.93 33.66
C ALA A 47 -24.24 36.84 34.48
N PRO A 48 -23.47 35.91 33.87
CA PRO A 48 -22.45 35.19 34.61
C PRO A 48 -21.24 36.11 34.83
N SER A 49 -20.55 35.93 35.96
CA SER A 49 -19.38 36.73 36.33
C SER A 49 -18.22 36.56 35.34
N PRO A 50 -17.48 37.64 35.00
CA PRO A 50 -16.41 37.61 33.98
C PRO A 50 -15.21 36.73 34.37
N ALA A 51 -15.17 36.21 35.59
CA ALA A 51 -14.12 35.33 36.06
C ALA A 51 -14.26 33.88 35.54
N LEU A 52 -15.47 33.45 35.20
CA LEU A 52 -15.75 32.04 34.87
C LEU A 52 -15.63 31.74 33.37
N GLU A 53 -15.81 32.74 32.50
CA GLU A 53 -15.58 32.62 31.05
C GLU A 53 -14.08 32.64 30.69
N VAL A 54 -13.27 33.44 31.39
CA VAL A 54 -11.83 33.55 31.12
C VAL A 54 -11.09 32.26 31.49
N ALA A 55 -11.55 31.52 32.50
CA ALA A 55 -10.96 30.26 32.94
C ALA A 55 -11.11 29.12 31.91
N PHE A 56 -12.20 29.10 31.13
CA PHE A 56 -12.39 28.13 30.04
C PHE A 56 -11.67 28.53 28.74
N SER A 57 -11.37 29.82 28.58
CA SER A 57 -10.91 30.38 27.31
C SER A 57 -9.40 30.25 27.05
N PHE A 58 -8.56 30.28 28.10
CA PHE A 58 -7.10 30.13 27.93
C PHE A 58 -6.67 28.67 27.69
N GLY A 59 -7.33 27.71 28.35
CA GLY A 59 -7.01 26.28 28.21
C GLY A 59 -7.53 25.66 26.92
N GLY A 60 -8.77 26.00 26.53
CA GLY A 60 -9.43 25.38 25.38
C GLY A 60 -8.83 25.76 24.02
N GLY A 61 -8.48 27.04 23.83
CA GLY A 61 -7.92 27.54 22.57
C GLY A 61 -6.52 26.97 22.28
N VAL A 62 -5.65 26.97 23.29
CA VAL A 62 -4.29 26.41 23.16
C VAL A 62 -4.34 24.89 22.96
N PHE A 63 -5.27 24.20 23.64
CA PHE A 63 -5.46 22.76 23.45
C PHE A 63 -5.88 22.41 22.02
N LEU A 64 -6.80 23.16 21.42
CA LEU A 64 -7.23 22.95 20.02
C LEU A 64 -6.13 23.24 19.00
N LEU A 65 -5.24 24.21 19.26
CA LEU A 65 -4.09 24.49 18.41
C LEU A 65 -3.04 23.37 18.48
N ILE A 66 -2.78 22.82 19.67
CA ILE A 66 -1.85 21.69 19.85
C ILE A 66 -2.39 20.43 19.18
N VAL A 67 -3.70 20.14 19.33
CA VAL A 67 -4.34 19.00 18.65
C VAL A 67 -4.33 19.19 17.13
N GLY A 68 -4.61 20.41 16.65
CA GLY A 68 -4.52 20.74 15.22
C GLY A 68 -3.11 20.52 14.65
N LEU A 69 -2.08 20.97 15.38
CA LEU A 69 -0.67 20.79 14.99
C LEU A 69 -0.26 19.31 15.01
N PHE A 70 -0.68 18.57 16.03
CA PHE A 70 -0.41 17.14 16.16
C PHE A 70 -1.12 16.32 15.07
N CYS A 71 -2.35 16.70 14.69
CA CYS A 71 -3.08 16.06 13.60
C CYS A 71 -2.55 16.43 12.21
N ALA A 72 -2.05 17.66 11.99
CA ALA A 72 -1.52 18.12 10.71
C ALA A 72 -0.05 17.70 10.46
N GLY A 73 0.73 17.52 11.53
CA GLY A 73 2.15 17.15 11.49
C GLY A 73 2.48 15.94 10.59
N PRO A 74 1.84 14.76 10.77
CA PRO A 74 2.17 13.58 9.97
C PRO A 74 1.80 13.74 8.48
N GLU A 75 0.82 14.57 8.15
CA GLU A 75 0.44 14.84 6.75
C GLU A 75 1.41 15.82 6.08
N LEU A 76 1.82 16.89 6.78
CA LEU A 76 2.84 17.81 6.28
C LEU A 76 4.20 17.12 6.07
N ALA A 77 4.60 16.26 7.02
CA ALA A 77 5.83 15.50 6.91
C ALA A 77 5.82 14.55 5.71
N ALA A 78 4.69 13.89 5.44
CA ALA A 78 4.53 13.02 4.28
C ALA A 78 4.60 13.78 2.95
N ILE A 79 4.02 14.99 2.88
CA ILE A 79 4.06 15.84 1.67
C ILE A 79 5.48 16.39 1.45
N ALA A 80 6.16 16.84 2.50
CA ALA A 80 7.52 17.38 2.43
C ALA A 80 8.56 16.30 2.10
N ALA A 81 8.39 15.08 2.60
CA ALA A 81 9.31 13.97 2.35
C ALA A 81 9.06 13.27 1.00
N ALA A 82 7.88 13.42 0.39
CA ALA A 82 7.54 12.81 -0.90
C ALA A 82 8.54 13.10 -2.04
N PRO A 83 8.96 14.35 -2.31
CA PRO A 83 9.93 14.63 -3.37
C PRO A 83 11.32 14.06 -3.04
N LEU A 84 11.69 14.01 -1.76
CA LEU A 84 12.99 13.50 -1.31
C LEU A 84 13.06 11.97 -1.44
N HIS A 85 11.99 11.26 -1.05
CA HIS A 85 11.85 9.83 -1.33
C HIS A 85 11.87 9.53 -2.83
N ALA A 86 11.19 10.34 -3.66
CA ALA A 86 11.20 10.16 -5.11
C ALA A 86 12.60 10.38 -5.72
N LEU A 87 13.36 11.34 -5.20
CA LEU A 87 14.74 11.60 -5.62
C LEU A 87 15.68 10.46 -5.19
N VAL A 88 15.54 9.97 -3.96
CA VAL A 88 16.30 8.80 -3.45
C VAL A 88 15.97 7.56 -4.28
N ASP A 89 14.69 7.30 -4.55
CA ASP A 89 14.25 6.20 -5.41
C ASP A 89 14.85 6.32 -6.82
N ALA A 90 14.90 7.54 -7.39
CA ALA A 90 15.48 7.77 -8.71
C ALA A 90 17.01 7.60 -8.77
N ILE A 91 17.71 7.94 -7.68
CA ILE A 91 19.18 7.84 -7.60
C ILE A 91 19.61 6.40 -7.28
N TYR A 92 18.94 5.71 -6.35
CA TYR A 92 19.33 4.39 -5.88
C TYR A 92 18.67 3.23 -6.66
N LEU A 93 17.48 3.43 -7.22
CA LEU A 93 16.77 2.43 -8.03
C LEU A 93 16.42 3.02 -9.41
N PRO A 94 17.38 3.05 -10.36
CA PRO A 94 17.13 3.54 -11.73
C PRO A 94 16.11 2.68 -12.52
N GLY A 95 15.51 1.65 -11.91
CA GLY A 95 14.51 0.76 -12.51
C GLY A 95 13.05 1.03 -12.15
N GLY A 96 12.75 2.05 -11.34
CA GLY A 96 11.38 2.37 -10.92
C GLY A 96 10.68 1.24 -10.14
N ARG A 97 9.48 1.51 -9.61
CA ARG A 97 8.68 0.56 -8.79
C ARG A 97 8.19 -0.70 -9.54
N ALA A 98 8.73 -0.97 -10.73
CA ALA A 98 8.37 -2.07 -11.60
C ALA A 98 9.61 -2.75 -12.20
N SER A 99 10.76 -2.72 -11.52
CA SER A 99 11.90 -3.53 -11.94
C SER A 99 11.51 -5.00 -11.89
N LYS A 100 11.41 -5.62 -13.06
CA LYS A 100 11.17 -7.06 -13.24
C LYS A 100 12.11 -7.80 -12.28
N PRO A 101 11.62 -8.61 -11.32
CA PRO A 101 12.48 -9.26 -10.36
C PRO A 101 13.51 -10.11 -11.10
N GLU A 102 14.73 -10.15 -10.56
CA GLU A 102 15.82 -10.90 -11.16
C GLU A 102 15.42 -12.37 -11.31
N LEU A 103 15.75 -12.96 -12.46
CA LEU A 103 15.55 -14.38 -12.70
C LEU A 103 16.52 -15.16 -11.81
N ASN A 104 16.03 -15.69 -10.68
CA ASN A 104 16.83 -16.48 -9.76
C ASN A 104 16.27 -17.91 -9.61
N LEU A 105 16.77 -18.83 -10.43
CA LEU A 105 16.42 -20.26 -10.35
C LEU A 105 17.07 -20.99 -9.17
N LYS A 106 18.11 -20.42 -8.55
CA LYS A 106 18.81 -21.04 -7.42
C LYS A 106 17.97 -21.00 -6.15
N LEU A 107 17.15 -19.96 -5.99
CA LEU A 107 16.29 -19.78 -4.83
C LEU A 107 15.21 -20.88 -4.69
N PRO A 108 14.36 -21.16 -5.70
CA PRO A 108 13.40 -22.24 -5.60
C PRO A 108 14.08 -23.61 -5.46
N ALA A 109 15.22 -23.84 -6.13
CA ALA A 109 15.99 -25.06 -5.96
C ALA A 109 16.51 -25.25 -4.52
N PHE A 110 16.89 -24.15 -3.84
CA PHE A 110 17.26 -24.18 -2.42
C PHE A 110 16.05 -24.54 -1.54
N TYR A 111 14.88 -23.95 -1.79
CA TYR A 111 13.67 -24.29 -1.04
C TYR A 111 13.24 -25.75 -1.19
N VAL A 112 13.40 -26.34 -2.37
CA VAL A 112 13.16 -27.78 -2.58
C VAL A 112 14.11 -28.63 -1.71
N LYS A 113 15.39 -28.27 -1.63
CA LYS A 113 16.36 -28.98 -0.78
C LYS A 113 16.05 -28.87 0.71
N GLU A 114 15.50 -27.74 1.14
CA GLU A 114 15.05 -27.51 2.52
C GLU A 114 13.69 -28.15 2.83
N GLY A 115 13.05 -28.82 1.86
CA GLY A 115 11.71 -29.40 2.00
C GLY A 115 10.57 -28.38 2.04
N ARG A 116 10.85 -27.10 1.77
CA ARG A 116 9.88 -25.99 1.74
C ARG A 116 9.24 -25.90 0.36
N THR A 117 8.53 -26.96 -0.03
CA THR A 117 7.99 -27.15 -1.38
C THR A 117 6.91 -26.12 -1.75
N GLU A 118 6.08 -25.67 -0.81
CA GLU A 118 5.08 -24.63 -1.07
C GLU A 118 5.72 -23.29 -1.46
N GLU A 119 6.79 -22.91 -0.77
CA GLU A 119 7.52 -21.68 -1.06
C GLU A 119 8.28 -21.77 -2.38
N ALA A 120 8.88 -22.94 -2.67
CA ALA A 120 9.50 -23.21 -3.95
C ALA A 120 8.50 -23.03 -5.10
N LEU A 121 7.26 -23.54 -4.96
CA LEU A 121 6.23 -23.41 -5.97
C LEU A 121 5.79 -21.96 -6.14
N ALA A 122 5.67 -21.22 -5.04
CA ALA A 122 5.36 -19.80 -5.07
C ALA A 122 6.44 -19.00 -5.83
N GLU A 123 7.73 -19.30 -5.60
CA GLU A 123 8.83 -18.67 -6.33
C GLU A 123 8.84 -19.06 -7.81
N TYR A 124 8.64 -20.34 -8.16
CA TYR A 124 8.51 -20.72 -9.57
C TYR A 124 7.34 -20.01 -10.25
N ARG A 125 6.18 -19.89 -9.59
CA ARG A 125 5.03 -19.14 -10.12
C ARG A 125 5.35 -17.66 -10.33
N LYS A 126 6.15 -17.04 -9.44
CA LYS A 126 6.64 -15.66 -9.66
C LYS A 126 7.55 -15.60 -10.88
N ILE A 127 8.52 -16.51 -10.99
CA ILE A 127 9.43 -16.58 -12.14
C ILE A 127 8.63 -16.72 -13.44
N LEU A 128 7.65 -17.61 -13.50
CA LEU A 128 6.81 -17.81 -14.68
C LEU A 128 5.97 -16.58 -15.07
N ARG A 129 5.59 -15.73 -14.10
CA ARG A 129 4.87 -14.48 -14.38
C ARG A 129 5.76 -13.44 -15.03
N TYR A 130 6.99 -13.30 -14.56
CA TYR A 130 7.90 -12.28 -15.04
C TYR A 130 8.71 -12.78 -16.25
N HIS A 131 9.24 -14.00 -16.19
CA HIS A 131 10.09 -14.63 -17.19
C HIS A 131 9.44 -15.91 -17.73
N PRO A 132 8.36 -15.80 -18.53
CA PRO A 132 7.64 -16.96 -19.07
C PRO A 132 8.45 -17.77 -20.11
N ASP A 133 9.56 -17.21 -20.63
CA ASP A 133 10.44 -17.87 -21.60
C ASP A 133 11.49 -18.80 -20.97
N THR A 134 11.53 -18.89 -19.64
CA THR A 134 12.50 -19.72 -18.91
C THR A 134 11.98 -21.14 -18.78
N LEU A 135 12.53 -22.08 -19.56
CA LEU A 135 12.11 -23.48 -19.60
C LEU A 135 12.28 -24.17 -18.25
N GLU A 136 13.39 -23.90 -17.57
CA GLU A 136 13.77 -24.50 -16.30
C GLU A 136 12.74 -24.21 -15.20
N ALA A 137 12.09 -23.04 -15.25
CA ALA A 137 11.03 -22.68 -14.32
C ALA A 137 9.74 -23.48 -14.57
N TRP A 138 9.43 -23.84 -15.82
CA TRP A 138 8.30 -24.70 -16.14
C TRP A 138 8.55 -26.13 -15.68
N ILE A 139 9.74 -26.66 -15.99
CA ILE A 139 10.17 -27.99 -15.57
C ILE A 139 10.16 -28.10 -14.04
N GLY A 140 10.83 -27.18 -13.34
CA GLY A 140 10.90 -27.21 -11.88
C GLY A 140 9.53 -27.10 -11.20
N ALA A 141 8.59 -26.34 -11.77
CA ALA A 141 7.23 -26.27 -11.26
C ALA A 141 6.41 -27.57 -11.51
N ILE A 142 6.59 -28.21 -12.67
CA ILE A 142 5.95 -29.49 -13.02
C ILE A 142 6.47 -30.60 -12.10
N ASP A 143 7.79 -30.70 -11.92
CA ASP A 143 8.42 -31.66 -11.02
C ASP A 143 7.90 -31.49 -9.61
N LEU A 144 7.82 -30.26 -9.12
CA LEU A 144 7.33 -29.98 -7.77
C LEU A 144 5.85 -30.36 -7.59
N LEU A 145 5.00 -30.03 -8.56
CA LEU A 145 3.57 -30.40 -8.53
C LEU A 145 3.36 -31.92 -8.55
N THR A 146 4.17 -32.64 -9.31
CA THR A 146 4.03 -34.10 -9.45
C THR A 146 4.70 -34.86 -8.30
N GLU A 147 5.94 -34.52 -7.94
CA GLU A 147 6.71 -35.23 -6.92
C GLU A 147 6.30 -34.85 -5.48
N SER A 148 6.02 -33.57 -5.21
CA SER A 148 5.76 -33.10 -3.84
C SER A 148 4.28 -32.98 -3.50
N PHE A 149 3.44 -32.55 -4.46
CA PHE A 149 2.02 -32.33 -4.22
C PHE A 149 1.13 -33.46 -4.74
N GLY A 150 1.60 -34.28 -5.70
CA GLY A 150 0.77 -35.28 -6.37
C GLY A 150 -0.37 -34.70 -7.21
N GLU A 151 -0.30 -33.40 -7.53
CA GLU A 151 -1.35 -32.65 -8.24
C GLU A 151 -1.14 -32.78 -9.76
N PHE A 152 -1.38 -33.97 -10.29
CA PHE A 152 -1.14 -34.31 -11.69
C PHE A 152 -1.98 -33.48 -12.68
N ASP A 153 -3.22 -33.16 -12.29
CA ASP A 153 -4.12 -32.32 -13.10
C ASP A 153 -3.58 -30.89 -13.25
N GLU A 154 -3.05 -30.31 -12.17
CA GLU A 154 -2.46 -28.97 -12.24
C GLU A 154 -1.15 -29.00 -13.04
N ALA A 155 -0.32 -30.02 -12.83
CA ALA A 155 0.91 -30.22 -13.61
C ALA A 155 0.61 -30.34 -15.11
N ARG A 156 -0.44 -31.08 -15.50
CA ARG A 156 -0.87 -31.20 -16.89
C ARG A 156 -1.31 -29.87 -17.48
N ARG A 157 -2.11 -29.10 -16.73
CA ARG A 157 -2.53 -27.74 -17.16
C ARG A 157 -1.33 -26.82 -17.32
N LEU A 158 -0.32 -26.94 -16.45
CA LEU A 158 0.89 -26.14 -16.52
C LEU A 158 1.73 -26.53 -17.75
N PHE A 159 1.89 -27.82 -18.01
CA PHE A 159 2.53 -28.33 -19.23
C PHE A 159 1.82 -27.82 -20.49
N ASP A 160 0.49 -27.89 -20.55
CA ASP A 160 -0.28 -27.39 -21.70
C ASP A 160 -0.09 -25.89 -21.95
N LYS A 161 0.04 -25.10 -20.87
CA LYS A 161 0.40 -23.67 -20.95
C LYS A 161 1.81 -23.48 -21.49
N GLY A 162 2.79 -24.21 -20.96
CA GLY A 162 4.18 -24.15 -21.42
C GLY A 162 4.33 -24.54 -22.89
N ARG A 163 3.67 -25.61 -23.31
CA ARG A 163 3.61 -26.07 -24.71
C ARG A 163 3.06 -25.01 -25.66
N ARG A 164 1.98 -24.32 -25.27
CA ARG A 164 1.45 -23.19 -26.06
C ARG A 164 2.45 -22.03 -26.13
N ARG A 165 3.17 -21.77 -25.03
CA ARG A 165 4.14 -20.66 -24.94
C ARG A 165 5.40 -20.91 -25.76
N PHE A 166 5.89 -22.13 -25.80
CA PHE A 166 7.09 -22.53 -26.54
C PHE A 166 6.80 -23.03 -27.96
N ARG A 167 5.56 -22.90 -28.45
CA ARG A 167 5.19 -23.33 -29.82
C ARG A 167 6.14 -22.79 -30.90
N GLU A 168 6.62 -21.56 -30.72
CA GLU A 168 7.55 -20.89 -31.65
C GLU A 168 9.03 -21.14 -31.35
N GLN A 169 9.34 -21.82 -30.24
CA GLN A 169 10.70 -22.16 -29.78
C GLN A 169 10.86 -23.70 -29.77
N PRO A 170 11.13 -24.33 -30.94
CA PRO A 170 11.06 -25.78 -31.10
C PRO A 170 12.06 -26.53 -30.20
N GLU A 171 13.25 -25.96 -29.96
CA GLU A 171 14.25 -26.47 -29.01
C GLU A 171 13.62 -26.71 -27.62
N LYS A 172 13.11 -25.64 -27.01
CA LYS A 172 12.52 -25.69 -25.66
C LYS A 172 11.25 -26.51 -25.61
N LEU A 173 10.47 -26.50 -26.70
CA LEU A 173 9.28 -27.30 -26.82
C LEU A 173 9.60 -28.80 -26.76
N VAL A 174 10.57 -29.26 -27.55
CA VAL A 174 11.00 -30.66 -27.56
C VAL A 174 11.54 -31.07 -26.20
N GLU A 175 12.31 -30.20 -25.55
CA GLU A 175 12.82 -30.48 -24.21
C GLU A 175 11.69 -30.60 -23.18
N LEU A 176 10.73 -29.66 -23.18
CA LEU A 176 9.55 -29.70 -22.30
C LEU A 176 8.70 -30.95 -22.54
N GLU A 177 8.45 -31.31 -23.80
CA GLU A 177 7.68 -32.51 -24.16
C GLU A 177 8.41 -33.78 -23.73
N SER A 178 9.71 -33.88 -24.00
CA SER A 178 10.52 -35.02 -23.54
C SER A 178 10.48 -35.18 -22.02
N HIS A 179 10.51 -34.05 -21.30
CA HIS A 179 10.44 -34.03 -19.85
C HIS A 179 9.06 -34.48 -19.36
N TRP A 180 7.98 -33.92 -19.92
CA TRP A 180 6.62 -34.35 -19.60
C TRP A 180 6.39 -35.83 -19.87
N HIS A 181 6.91 -36.38 -20.97
CA HIS A 181 6.81 -37.82 -21.26
C HIS A 181 7.51 -38.67 -20.18
N ARG A 182 8.68 -38.24 -19.69
CA ARG A 182 9.37 -38.93 -18.57
C ARG A 182 8.54 -38.89 -17.29
N VAL A 183 7.99 -37.74 -16.95
CA VAL A 183 7.15 -37.56 -15.75
C VAL A 183 5.84 -38.35 -15.87
N ALA A 184 5.13 -38.24 -16.98
CA ALA A 184 3.88 -38.95 -17.23
C ALA A 184 4.07 -40.47 -17.20
N ASN A 185 5.16 -40.97 -17.79
CA ASN A 185 5.47 -42.41 -17.74
C ASN A 185 5.85 -42.86 -16.33
N ARG A 186 6.59 -42.04 -15.57
CA ARG A 186 6.98 -42.35 -14.19
C ARG A 186 5.78 -42.49 -13.26
N PHE A 187 4.76 -41.66 -13.45
CA PHE A 187 3.57 -41.61 -12.59
C PHE A 187 2.33 -42.24 -13.24
N GLU A 188 2.49 -42.97 -14.35
CA GLU A 188 1.41 -43.61 -15.12
C GLU A 188 0.23 -42.66 -15.45
N ILE A 189 0.54 -41.38 -15.69
CA ILE A 189 -0.45 -40.34 -15.99
C ILE A 189 -0.95 -40.57 -17.42
N ARG A 190 -2.21 -40.99 -17.53
CA ARG A 190 -2.86 -41.32 -18.80
C ARG A 190 -3.24 -40.08 -19.63
#